data_AF-A0A956AHR5-F1
#
_entry.id   AF-A0A956AHR5-F1
#
_cell.length_a   1.000
_cell.length_b   1.000
_cell.length_c   1.000
_cell.angle_alpha   90.00
_cell.angle_beta   90.00
_cell.angle_gamma   90.00
#
_symmetry.space_group_name_H-M   'P 1'
#
loop_
_entity.id
_entity.type
_entity.pdbx_description
1 polymer ?
#
loop_
_entity_poly.entity_id
_entity_poly.type
_entity_poly.pdbx_seq_one_letter_code
_entity_poly.pdbx_strand_id
1 'polypeptide(L)'
;MSGRTVIVGDVHGCADELDELLGVLALDTSDRLVFVGDLVAKGPRSIDVVQRVQRLGADCVRGNHDEHLAAMYRAERNGEPMPRKKAHHVAAYEQLGDPELAYLDALPLWLYFDDIDTYVVHAGLVPDVPIDAQDPSMLMNLRSIRPDGTPSTRIEEGVPWATVWPGPSRVVFGHDAVRGFQQTEHAIGLDTGCVYGRALTALVLPEERLVSVPARRVWSVPKGKP
;
A
#
# COMPACT_ATOMS: atom_id res chain seq x y z
N MET A 1 -19.15 19.19 -8.35
CA MET A 1 -19.13 17.73 -8.56
C MET A 1 -17.79 17.27 -8.02
N SER A 2 -17.76 16.30 -7.10
CA SER A 2 -16.49 15.73 -6.62
C SER A 2 -15.80 15.08 -7.84
N GLY A 3 -14.52 15.33 -8.07
CA GLY A 3 -13.77 14.63 -9.12
C GLY A 3 -13.64 13.14 -8.81
N ARG A 4 -13.14 12.35 -9.76
CA ARG A 4 -12.93 10.90 -9.54
C ARG A 4 -11.85 10.68 -8.47
N THR A 5 -11.94 9.55 -7.77
CA THR A 5 -10.90 9.10 -6.85
C THR A 5 -10.07 8.01 -7.52
N VAL A 6 -8.75 8.22 -7.57
CA VAL A 6 -7.78 7.30 -8.15
C VAL A 6 -6.93 6.72 -7.03
N ILE A 7 -6.99 5.41 -6.83
CA ILE A 7 -6.29 4.71 -5.75
C ILE A 7 -5.22 3.81 -6.38
N VAL A 8 -3.96 3.99 -5.99
CA VAL A 8 -2.79 3.28 -6.56
C VAL A 8 -2.28 2.22 -5.58
N GLY A 9 -1.97 1.03 -6.11
CA GLY A 9 -1.36 -0.09 -5.40
C GLY A 9 0.10 0.11 -4.98
N ASP A 10 0.71 -0.94 -4.43
CA ASP A 10 2.08 -0.95 -3.90
C ASP A 10 3.13 -0.56 -4.96
N VAL A 11 3.84 0.54 -4.71
CA VAL A 11 4.78 1.13 -5.68
C VAL A 11 6.20 0.59 -5.50
N HIS A 12 6.66 0.41 -4.26
CA HIS A 12 7.96 -0.17 -3.93
C HIS A 12 9.15 0.44 -4.70
N GLY A 13 9.25 1.76 -4.77
CA GLY A 13 10.37 2.43 -5.45
C GLY A 13 10.39 2.27 -6.98
N CYS A 14 9.32 1.75 -7.60
CA CYS A 14 9.13 1.66 -9.06
C CYS A 14 8.67 3.01 -9.64
N ALA A 15 9.52 4.03 -9.52
CA ALA A 15 9.17 5.40 -9.92
C ALA A 15 8.90 5.56 -11.43
N ASP A 16 9.49 4.70 -12.28
CA ASP A 16 9.28 4.79 -13.75
C ASP A 16 7.88 4.31 -14.11
N GLU A 17 7.47 3.19 -13.49
CA GLU A 17 6.14 2.62 -13.60
C GLU A 17 5.08 3.57 -12.99
N LEU A 18 5.40 4.24 -11.88
CA LEU A 18 4.52 5.27 -11.33
C LEU A 18 4.31 6.42 -12.32
N ASP A 19 5.39 6.94 -12.91
CA ASP A 19 5.31 8.04 -13.88
C ASP A 19 4.49 7.65 -15.12
N GLU A 20 4.67 6.42 -15.61
CA GLU A 20 3.91 5.87 -16.72
C GLU A 20 2.42 5.72 -16.38
N LEU A 21 2.11 5.18 -15.20
CA LEU A 21 0.73 5.02 -14.73
C LEU A 21 0.02 6.37 -14.60
N LEU A 22 0.68 7.36 -13.98
CA LEU A 22 0.15 8.72 -13.85
C LEU A 22 -0.08 9.39 -15.22
N GLY A 23 0.82 9.15 -16.19
CA GLY A 23 0.67 9.61 -17.56
C GLY A 23 -0.56 9.00 -18.26
N VAL A 24 -0.80 7.70 -18.09
CA VAL A 24 -1.96 7.00 -18.65
C VAL A 24 -3.27 7.42 -17.98
N LEU A 25 -3.24 7.65 -16.66
CA LEU A 25 -4.39 8.13 -15.91
C LEU A 25 -4.82 9.53 -16.35
N ALA A 26 -3.87 10.34 -16.83
CA ALA A 26 -4.08 11.72 -17.27
C ALA A 26 -4.88 12.51 -16.23
N LEU A 27 -4.31 12.63 -15.03
CA LEU A 27 -4.97 13.26 -13.90
C LEU A 27 -5.34 14.73 -14.17
N ASP A 28 -6.51 15.14 -13.71
CA ASP A 28 -6.94 16.53 -13.66
C ASP A 28 -6.88 17.08 -12.22
N THR A 29 -7.04 18.40 -12.06
CA THR A 29 -6.93 19.06 -10.74
C THR A 29 -8.13 18.79 -9.82
N SER A 30 -9.20 18.18 -10.32
CA SER A 30 -10.35 17.75 -9.53
C SER A 30 -10.21 16.32 -9.02
N ASP A 31 -9.30 15.53 -9.60
CA ASP A 31 -9.02 14.16 -9.19
C ASP A 31 -8.42 14.10 -7.77
N ARG A 32 -8.94 13.17 -6.96
CA ARG A 32 -8.30 12.77 -5.70
C ARG A 32 -7.35 11.61 -5.99
N LEU A 33 -6.07 11.75 -5.66
CA LEU A 33 -5.07 10.70 -5.80
C LEU A 33 -4.72 10.11 -4.43
N VAL A 34 -4.81 8.79 -4.30
CA VAL A 34 -4.59 8.05 -3.05
C VAL A 34 -3.64 6.88 -3.29
N PHE A 35 -2.75 6.59 -2.34
CA PHE A 35 -1.87 5.42 -2.36
C PHE A 35 -2.16 4.47 -1.19
N VAL A 36 -2.11 3.16 -1.45
CA VAL A 36 -2.31 2.12 -0.42
C VAL A 36 -1.05 1.85 0.44
N GLY A 37 -0.02 2.69 0.33
CA GLY A 37 1.25 2.53 1.03
C GLY A 37 2.27 1.67 0.28
N ASP A 38 3.29 1.23 1.01
CA ASP A 38 4.48 0.55 0.49
C ASP A 38 5.09 1.32 -0.69
N LEU A 39 5.32 2.61 -0.46
CA LEU A 39 5.96 3.52 -1.41
C LEU A 39 7.43 3.14 -1.63
N VAL A 40 8.07 2.64 -0.57
CA VAL A 40 9.52 2.42 -0.49
C VAL A 40 9.91 0.94 -0.52
N ALA A 41 11.23 0.73 -0.56
CA ALA A 41 11.90 -0.57 -0.49
C ALA A 41 11.68 -1.46 -1.72
N LYS A 42 12.52 -2.49 -1.82
CA LYS A 42 12.62 -3.49 -2.89
C LYS A 42 13.06 -2.93 -4.26
N GLY A 43 12.38 -1.92 -4.79
CA GLY A 43 12.74 -1.26 -6.04
C GLY A 43 13.86 -0.23 -5.88
N PRO A 44 14.35 0.32 -7.00
CA PRO A 44 15.61 1.05 -7.04
C PRO A 44 15.51 2.50 -6.54
N ARG A 45 14.33 3.14 -6.65
CA ARG A 45 14.18 4.59 -6.55
C ARG A 45 13.09 4.99 -5.55
N SER A 46 13.33 4.70 -4.27
CA SER A 46 12.38 4.98 -3.19
C SER A 46 12.20 6.48 -2.97
N ILE A 47 13.29 7.25 -3.00
CA ILE A 47 13.23 8.72 -2.82
C ILE A 47 12.38 9.38 -3.91
N ASP A 48 12.54 8.97 -5.18
CA ASP A 48 11.78 9.55 -6.29
C ASP A 48 10.27 9.32 -6.13
N VAL A 49 9.86 8.14 -5.65
CA VAL A 49 8.46 7.84 -5.35
C VAL A 49 7.93 8.74 -4.23
N VAL A 50 8.62 8.78 -3.08
CA VAL A 50 8.15 9.56 -1.93
C VAL A 50 8.03 11.04 -2.29
N GLN A 51 9.06 11.61 -2.92
CA GLN A 51 9.01 13.01 -3.33
C GLN A 51 7.94 13.27 -4.40
N ARG A 52 7.62 12.29 -5.26
CA ARG A 52 6.52 12.41 -6.22
C ARG A 52 5.18 12.49 -5.51
N VAL A 53 4.90 11.57 -4.59
CA VAL A 53 3.65 11.53 -3.82
C VAL A 53 3.47 12.83 -3.04
N GLN A 54 4.53 13.31 -2.36
CA GLN A 54 4.50 14.59 -1.64
C GLN A 54 4.23 15.78 -2.57
N ARG A 55 4.91 15.89 -3.72
CA ARG A 55 4.70 16.98 -4.68
C ARG A 55 3.30 17.01 -5.27
N LEU A 56 2.68 15.84 -5.45
CA LEU A 56 1.31 15.72 -5.94
C LEU A 56 0.26 16.07 -4.86
N GLY A 57 0.66 16.21 -3.60
CA GLY A 57 -0.28 16.40 -2.50
C GLY A 57 -1.25 15.23 -2.35
N ALA A 58 -0.82 14.02 -2.73
CA ALA A 58 -1.65 12.83 -2.69
C ALA A 58 -1.84 12.31 -1.26
N ASP A 59 -3.02 11.76 -1.02
CA ASP A 59 -3.31 10.99 0.17
C ASP A 59 -2.55 9.65 0.13
N CYS A 60 -2.14 9.15 1.29
CA CYS A 60 -1.40 7.89 1.37
C CYS A 60 -1.61 7.28 2.75
N VAL A 61 -1.78 5.97 2.81
CA VAL A 61 -1.71 5.20 4.07
C VAL A 61 -0.34 4.57 4.22
N ARG A 62 0.07 4.32 5.46
CA ARG A 62 1.38 3.71 5.76
C ARG A 62 1.36 2.22 5.46
N GLY A 63 2.29 1.75 4.63
CA GLY A 63 2.55 0.33 4.42
C GLY A 63 3.56 -0.26 5.41
N ASN A 64 3.68 -1.59 5.44
CA ASN A 64 4.59 -2.25 6.38
C ASN A 64 6.07 -2.01 6.03
N HIS A 65 6.41 -1.72 4.78
CA HIS A 65 7.75 -1.30 4.38
C HIS A 65 8.01 0.17 4.73
N ASP A 66 7.01 1.04 4.60
CA ASP A 66 7.10 2.44 5.04
C ASP A 66 7.29 2.52 6.56
N GLU A 67 6.50 1.75 7.33
CA GLU A 67 6.63 1.66 8.78
C GLU A 67 8.00 1.13 9.21
N HIS A 68 8.60 0.23 8.43
CA HIS A 68 9.95 -0.24 8.75
C HIS A 68 10.98 0.90 8.66
N LEU A 69 10.90 1.75 7.64
CA LEU A 69 11.77 2.92 7.52
C LEU A 69 11.43 3.98 8.58
N ALA A 70 10.15 4.20 8.89
CA ALA A 70 9.74 5.09 9.96
C ALA A 70 10.26 4.62 11.33
N ALA A 71 10.21 3.32 11.62
CA ALA A 71 10.79 2.75 12.83
C ALA A 71 12.32 2.90 12.89
N MET A 72 13.02 2.76 11.75
CA MET A 72 14.46 3.06 11.67
C MET A 72 14.75 4.53 11.97
N TYR A 73 13.93 5.43 11.42
CA TYR A 73 14.06 6.88 11.64
C TYR A 73 13.86 7.28 13.09
N ARG A 74 12.81 6.78 13.74
CA ARG A 74 12.57 7.01 15.17
C ARG A 74 13.71 6.45 16.02
N ALA A 75 14.20 5.25 15.70
CA ALA A 75 15.30 4.64 16.43
C ALA A 75 16.60 5.45 16.33
N GLU A 76 16.97 5.93 15.13
CA GLU A 76 18.14 6.78 14.93
C GLU A 76 18.04 8.08 15.74
N ARG A 77 16.89 8.76 15.69
CA ARG A 77 16.68 10.03 16.39
C ARG A 77 16.68 9.92 17.90
N ASN A 78 16.17 8.81 18.42
CA ASN A 78 16.08 8.56 19.86
C ASN A 78 17.36 7.89 20.42
N GLY A 79 18.31 7.50 19.56
CA GLY A 79 19.48 6.72 19.97
C GLY A 79 19.12 5.31 20.43
N GLU A 80 18.03 4.74 19.91
CA GLU A 80 17.53 3.41 20.24
C GLU A 80 18.14 2.33 19.32
N PRO A 81 18.10 1.05 19.73
CA PRO A 81 18.53 -0.06 18.88
C PRO A 81 17.75 -0.09 17.56
N MET A 82 18.49 -0.13 16.45
CA MET A 82 17.91 -0.18 15.12
C MET A 82 17.14 -1.50 14.88
N PRO A 83 15.92 -1.47 14.32
CA PRO A 83 15.18 -2.69 14.02
C PRO A 83 15.91 -3.57 12.99
N ARG A 84 15.41 -4.80 12.84
CA ARG A 84 16.00 -5.80 11.95
C ARG A 84 16.05 -5.31 10.48
N LYS A 85 17.25 -4.98 10.01
CA LYS A 85 17.51 -4.51 8.65
C LYS A 85 17.45 -5.64 7.61
N LYS A 86 16.73 -5.43 6.51
CA LYS A 86 16.94 -6.16 5.24
C LYS A 86 17.71 -5.26 4.28
N ALA A 87 18.45 -5.83 3.34
CA ALA A 87 19.28 -5.06 2.39
C ALA A 87 18.50 -3.96 1.65
N HIS A 88 17.26 -4.25 1.22
CA HIS A 88 16.42 -3.28 0.55
C HIS A 88 15.86 -2.18 1.47
N HIS A 89 15.74 -2.42 2.78
CA HIS A 89 15.34 -1.40 3.74
C HIS A 89 16.50 -0.43 3.98
N VAL A 90 17.72 -0.94 4.11
CA VAL A 90 18.93 -0.12 4.22
C VAL A 90 19.11 0.74 2.97
N ALA A 91 19.06 0.11 1.79
CA ALA A 91 19.23 0.83 0.53
C ALA A 91 18.17 1.91 0.31
N ALA A 92 16.92 1.69 0.74
CA ALA A 92 15.89 2.72 0.68
C ALA A 92 16.14 3.82 1.71
N TYR A 93 16.47 3.48 2.96
CA TYR A 93 16.75 4.44 4.02
C TYR A 93 17.91 5.38 3.66
N GLU A 94 18.98 4.86 3.07
CA GLU A 94 20.14 5.65 2.60
C GLU A 94 19.81 6.61 1.46
N GLN A 95 18.70 6.42 0.74
CA GLN A 95 18.24 7.34 -0.29
C GLN A 95 17.45 8.53 0.29
N LEU A 96 16.80 8.36 1.44
CA LEU A 96 15.84 9.33 1.98
C LEU A 96 16.51 10.26 3.00
N GLY A 97 16.11 11.53 3.01
CA GLY A 97 16.49 12.50 4.04
C GLY A 97 15.44 12.63 5.15
N ASP A 98 15.73 13.51 6.10
CA ASP A 98 14.82 13.86 7.20
C ASP A 98 13.39 14.21 6.74
N PRO A 99 13.16 15.04 5.70
CA PRO A 99 11.82 15.39 5.26
C PRO A 99 11.02 14.18 4.74
N GLU A 100 11.65 13.29 3.97
CA GLU A 100 11.01 12.10 3.42
C GLU A 100 10.71 11.07 4.51
N LEU A 101 11.66 10.84 5.43
CA LEU A 101 11.47 9.89 6.53
C LEU A 101 10.40 10.37 7.53
N ALA A 102 10.40 11.67 7.86
CA ALA A 102 9.36 12.27 8.70
C ALA A 102 7.98 12.19 8.04
N TYR A 103 7.90 12.31 6.71
CA TYR A 103 6.65 12.10 5.98
C TYR A 103 6.14 10.67 6.11
N LEU A 104 6.99 9.66 5.90
CA LEU A 104 6.61 8.25 6.10
C LEU A 104 6.14 7.99 7.53
N ASP A 105 6.82 8.58 8.52
CA ASP A 105 6.46 8.48 9.94
C ASP A 105 5.18 9.25 10.33
N ALA A 106 4.70 10.15 9.48
CA ALA A 106 3.46 10.88 9.69
C ALA A 106 2.25 10.24 8.98
N LEU A 107 2.46 9.29 8.05
CA LEU A 107 1.39 8.67 7.28
C LEU A 107 0.34 8.01 8.19
N PRO A 108 -0.97 8.23 7.97
CA PRO A 108 -2.03 7.55 8.71
C PRO A 108 -2.05 6.06 8.37
N LEU A 109 -2.60 5.24 9.26
CA LEU A 109 -2.72 3.79 9.02
C LEU A 109 -3.94 3.43 8.16
N TRP A 110 -4.92 4.33 8.10
CA TRP A 110 -6.14 4.17 7.32
C TRP A 110 -6.69 5.55 6.96
N LEU A 111 -7.46 5.58 5.87
CA LEU A 111 -8.26 6.73 5.44
C LEU A 111 -9.69 6.27 5.16
N TYR A 112 -10.66 7.16 5.34
CA TYR A 112 -12.04 6.90 4.98
C TYR A 112 -12.60 8.07 4.17
N PHE A 113 -13.27 7.76 3.07
CA PHE A 113 -13.83 8.73 2.14
C PHE A 113 -15.35 8.60 2.11
N ASP A 114 -16.04 9.49 2.83
CA ASP A 114 -17.50 9.51 2.99
C ASP A 114 -18.25 9.57 1.66
N ASP A 115 -17.72 10.29 0.67
CA ASP A 115 -18.37 10.53 -0.62
C ASP A 115 -18.44 9.28 -1.50
N ILE A 116 -17.64 8.26 -1.21
CA ILE A 116 -17.57 6.99 -1.92
C ILE A 116 -17.68 5.76 -0.98
N ASP A 117 -18.02 5.97 0.29
CA ASP A 117 -18.15 4.93 1.33
C ASP A 117 -17.00 3.90 1.29
N THR A 118 -15.76 4.40 1.28
CA THR A 118 -14.57 3.58 1.04
C THR A 118 -13.47 3.84 2.07
N TYR A 119 -13.04 2.77 2.72
CA TYR A 119 -11.78 2.71 3.46
C TYR A 119 -10.61 2.44 2.52
N VAL A 120 -9.49 3.11 2.79
CA VAL A 120 -8.18 2.75 2.24
C VAL A 120 -7.28 2.33 3.39
N VAL A 121 -6.71 1.13 3.30
CA VAL A 121 -5.77 0.56 4.27
C VAL A 121 -4.66 -0.17 3.52
N HIS A 122 -3.50 -0.37 4.13
CA HIS A 122 -2.42 -1.04 3.41
C HIS A 122 -2.69 -2.53 3.17
N ALA A 123 -3.02 -3.29 4.22
CA ALA A 123 -3.20 -4.75 4.10
C ALA A 123 -4.66 -5.20 4.25
N GLY A 124 -5.35 -4.76 5.30
CA GLY A 124 -6.74 -5.15 5.49
C GLY A 124 -7.32 -4.79 6.84
N LEU A 125 -8.61 -5.07 6.99
CA LEU A 125 -9.36 -4.90 8.23
C LEU A 125 -9.73 -6.27 8.79
N VAL A 126 -9.55 -6.46 10.10
CA VAL A 126 -10.07 -7.65 10.78
C VAL A 126 -11.61 -7.53 10.81
N PRO A 127 -12.36 -8.51 10.26
CA PRO A 127 -13.82 -8.48 10.29
C PRO A 127 -14.37 -8.34 11.72
N ASP A 128 -15.52 -7.69 11.85
CA ASP A 128 -16.24 -7.47 13.12
C ASP A 128 -15.46 -6.68 14.19
N VAL A 129 -14.31 -6.09 13.84
CA VAL A 129 -13.55 -5.20 14.72
C VAL A 129 -13.75 -3.74 14.25
N PRO A 130 -14.26 -2.84 15.10
CA PRO A 130 -14.37 -1.41 14.77
C PRO A 130 -13.04 -0.79 14.35
N ILE A 131 -13.06 0.19 13.43
CA ILE A 131 -11.85 0.79 12.83
C ILE A 131 -10.88 1.37 13.86
N ASP A 132 -11.39 1.95 14.95
CA ASP A 132 -10.64 2.53 16.07
C ASP A 132 -10.07 1.47 17.04
N ALA A 133 -10.56 0.23 16.95
CA ALA A 133 -10.11 -0.91 17.73
C ALA A 133 -9.22 -1.89 16.93
N GLN A 134 -8.93 -1.61 15.66
CA GLN A 134 -8.04 -2.42 14.84
C GLN A 134 -6.61 -2.43 15.40
N ASP A 135 -5.95 -3.59 15.34
CA ASP A 135 -4.52 -3.69 15.64
C ASP A 135 -3.72 -3.00 14.51
N PRO A 136 -2.91 -1.96 14.80
CA PRO A 136 -2.04 -1.31 13.84
C PRO A 136 -1.18 -2.27 13.01
N SER A 137 -0.70 -3.35 13.63
CA SER A 137 0.08 -4.38 12.94
C SER A 137 -0.74 -5.09 11.88
N MET A 138 -2.01 -5.38 12.15
CA MET A 138 -2.90 -6.07 11.19
C MET A 138 -3.32 -5.16 10.04
N LEU A 139 -3.52 -3.87 10.28
CA LEU A 139 -3.78 -2.89 9.20
C LEU A 139 -2.68 -2.90 8.13
N MET A 140 -1.46 -3.27 8.50
CA MET A 140 -0.30 -3.31 7.60
C MET A 140 0.14 -4.73 7.20
N ASN A 141 -0.36 -5.79 7.82
CA ASN A 141 0.16 -7.15 7.58
C ASN A 141 -0.89 -8.25 7.43
N LEU A 142 -2.19 -7.95 7.55
CA LEU A 142 -3.25 -8.93 7.44
C LEU A 142 -3.26 -9.58 6.04
N ARG A 143 -3.36 -10.91 6.01
CA ARG A 143 -3.55 -11.68 4.77
C ARG A 143 -4.75 -12.60 4.84
N SER A 144 -4.94 -13.27 5.97
CA SER A 144 -5.95 -14.32 6.07
C SER A 144 -6.70 -14.28 7.38
N ILE A 145 -7.91 -14.83 7.39
CA ILE A 145 -8.67 -15.14 8.60
C ILE A 145 -8.67 -16.66 8.79
N ARG A 146 -8.22 -17.10 9.97
CA ARG A 146 -8.16 -18.52 10.32
C ARG A 146 -9.57 -19.09 10.54
N PRO A 147 -9.76 -20.42 10.53
CA PRO A 147 -11.06 -21.04 10.79
C PRO A 147 -11.68 -20.68 12.15
N ASP A 148 -10.87 -20.29 13.13
CA ASP A 148 -11.33 -19.84 14.46
C ASP A 148 -11.68 -18.34 14.52
N GLY A 149 -11.63 -17.64 13.39
CA GLY A 149 -11.91 -16.20 13.28
C GLY A 149 -10.71 -15.29 13.56
N THR A 150 -9.56 -15.83 13.96
CA THR A 150 -8.39 -14.99 14.30
C THR A 150 -7.64 -14.50 13.05
N PRO A 151 -7.04 -13.29 13.10
CA PRO A 151 -6.29 -12.76 11.96
C PRO A 151 -4.91 -13.41 11.81
N SER A 152 -4.46 -13.56 10.57
CA SER A 152 -3.14 -14.10 10.21
C SER A 152 -2.45 -13.25 9.16
N THR A 153 -1.13 -13.13 9.30
CA THR A 153 -0.23 -12.51 8.32
C THR A 153 0.28 -13.51 7.26
N ARG A 154 -0.18 -14.77 7.33
CA ARG A 154 0.21 -15.85 6.41
C ARG A 154 -0.93 -16.26 5.50
N ILE A 155 -0.62 -16.55 4.24
CA ILE A 155 -1.65 -16.87 3.23
C ILE A 155 -2.22 -18.28 3.39
N GLU A 156 -1.44 -19.18 3.99
CA GLU A 156 -1.72 -20.62 4.12
C GLU A 156 -2.50 -20.98 5.39
N GLU A 157 -2.66 -20.04 6.32
CA GLU A 157 -3.29 -20.29 7.62
C GLU A 157 -4.82 -20.09 7.62
N GLY A 158 -5.41 -19.68 6.50
CA GLY A 158 -6.84 -19.41 6.45
C GLY A 158 -7.35 -18.97 5.07
N VAL A 159 -8.55 -18.41 5.06
CA VAL A 159 -9.15 -17.82 3.85
C VAL A 159 -8.66 -16.37 3.66
N PRO A 160 -8.60 -15.84 2.43
CA PRO A 160 -8.25 -14.43 2.22
C PRO A 160 -9.22 -13.53 2.99
N TRP A 161 -8.68 -12.59 3.79
CA TRP A 161 -9.52 -11.78 4.69
C TRP A 161 -10.63 -11.03 3.94
N ALA A 162 -10.32 -10.54 2.72
CA ALA A 162 -11.25 -9.81 1.87
C ALA A 162 -12.51 -10.60 1.53
N THR A 163 -12.43 -11.94 1.46
CA THR A 163 -13.59 -12.81 1.13
C THR A 163 -14.60 -12.95 2.26
N VAL A 164 -14.21 -12.56 3.48
CA VAL A 164 -15.06 -12.60 4.68
C VAL A 164 -15.33 -11.21 5.24
N TRP A 165 -15.01 -10.15 4.49
CA TRP A 165 -15.35 -8.79 4.86
C TRP A 165 -16.85 -8.55 4.64
N PRO A 166 -17.62 -8.18 5.68
CA PRO A 166 -19.09 -8.13 5.59
C PRO A 166 -19.64 -6.84 4.96
N GLY A 167 -18.81 -5.81 4.75
CA GLY A 167 -19.30 -4.49 4.35
C GLY A 167 -20.07 -3.77 5.48
N PRO A 168 -20.91 -2.76 5.17
CA PRO A 168 -21.28 -2.32 3.82
C PRO A 168 -20.17 -1.49 3.13
N SER A 169 -19.36 -0.79 3.91
CA SER A 169 -18.28 0.06 3.38
C SER A 169 -17.27 -0.75 2.60
N ARG A 170 -16.83 -0.18 1.48
CA ARG A 170 -15.79 -0.77 0.64
C ARG A 170 -14.42 -0.64 1.31
N VAL A 171 -13.53 -1.59 1.04
CA VAL A 171 -12.12 -1.50 1.43
C VAL A 171 -11.22 -1.66 0.21
N VAL A 172 -10.35 -0.69 -0.04
CA VAL A 172 -9.32 -0.77 -1.08
C VAL A 172 -7.96 -0.91 -0.40
N PHE A 173 -7.19 -1.92 -0.80
CA PHE A 173 -5.95 -2.31 -0.12
C PHE A 173 -4.86 -2.79 -1.08
N GLY A 174 -3.67 -3.03 -0.53
CA GLY A 174 -2.45 -3.48 -1.22
C GLY A 174 -1.85 -4.74 -0.59
N HIS A 175 -0.55 -4.75 -0.33
CA HIS A 175 0.23 -5.71 0.47
C HIS A 175 0.36 -7.16 -0.04
N ASP A 176 -0.69 -7.70 -0.66
CA ASP A 176 -0.83 -9.12 -0.97
C ASP A 176 -0.47 -9.48 -2.41
N ALA A 177 0.73 -9.06 -2.87
CA ALA A 177 1.30 -9.41 -4.18
C ALA A 177 1.27 -10.90 -4.51
N VAL A 178 1.23 -11.78 -3.49
CA VAL A 178 1.15 -13.23 -3.72
C VAL A 178 -0.18 -13.59 -4.37
N ARG A 179 -1.28 -13.02 -3.88
CA ARG A 179 -2.62 -13.19 -4.46
C ARG A 179 -2.86 -12.26 -5.65
N GLY A 180 -2.10 -11.19 -5.78
CA GLY A 180 -2.22 -10.25 -6.90
C GLY A 180 -3.49 -9.42 -6.77
N PHE A 181 -4.09 -9.07 -7.92
CA PHE A 181 -5.38 -8.39 -7.95
C PHE A 181 -6.47 -9.25 -7.29
N GLN A 182 -7.23 -8.65 -6.37
CA GLN A 182 -8.33 -9.29 -5.68
C GLN A 182 -9.58 -8.43 -5.80
N GLN A 183 -10.73 -9.04 -6.05
CA GLN A 183 -12.01 -8.34 -6.05
C GLN A 183 -13.09 -9.23 -5.44
N THR A 184 -13.76 -8.67 -4.45
CA THR A 184 -14.92 -9.24 -3.75
C THR A 184 -16.05 -8.20 -3.79
N GLU A 185 -17.19 -8.48 -3.16
CA GLU A 185 -18.32 -7.54 -3.11
C GLU A 185 -17.94 -6.21 -2.45
N HIS A 186 -17.17 -6.26 -1.36
CA HIS A 186 -16.86 -5.09 -0.53
C HIS A 186 -15.35 -4.81 -0.40
N ALA A 187 -14.47 -5.56 -1.07
CA ALA A 187 -13.03 -5.33 -0.97
C ALA A 187 -12.29 -5.54 -2.29
N ILE A 188 -11.34 -4.63 -2.57
CA ILE A 188 -10.51 -4.62 -3.79
C ILE A 188 -9.03 -4.52 -3.40
N GLY A 189 -8.24 -5.52 -3.77
CA GLY A 189 -6.79 -5.56 -3.57
C GLY A 189 -6.04 -5.17 -4.84
N LEU A 190 -5.17 -4.17 -4.76
CA LEU A 190 -4.47 -3.55 -5.89
C LEU A 190 -2.98 -3.92 -6.00
N ASP A 191 -2.45 -4.71 -5.06
CA ASP A 191 -1.05 -5.16 -5.14
C ASP A 191 -0.90 -6.25 -6.22
N THR A 192 -0.72 -5.80 -7.45
CA THR A 192 -0.44 -6.66 -8.61
C THR A 192 1.03 -7.03 -8.73
N GLY A 193 1.88 -6.63 -7.77
CA GLY A 193 3.28 -7.05 -7.68
C GLY A 193 4.23 -6.36 -8.65
N CYS A 194 4.10 -5.05 -8.84
CA CYS A 194 4.92 -4.24 -9.76
C CYS A 194 6.41 -4.54 -9.62
N VAL A 195 6.94 -4.43 -8.39
CA VAL A 195 8.37 -4.64 -8.10
C VAL A 195 8.86 -6.05 -8.43
N TYR A 196 7.95 -7.03 -8.52
CA TYR A 196 8.25 -8.41 -8.88
C TYR A 196 8.16 -8.68 -10.39
N GLY A 197 8.07 -7.63 -11.21
CA GLY A 197 8.04 -7.73 -12.67
C GLY A 197 6.65 -7.98 -13.25
N ARG A 198 5.58 -7.69 -12.49
CA ARG A 198 4.19 -7.81 -12.96
C ARG A 198 3.67 -6.46 -13.46
N ALA A 199 2.81 -5.78 -12.71
CA ALA A 199 2.23 -4.49 -13.10
C ALA A 199 2.07 -3.58 -11.89
N LEU A 200 1.99 -2.27 -12.12
CA LEU A 200 1.46 -1.30 -11.16
C LEU A 200 0.02 -0.99 -11.55
N THR A 201 -0.90 -1.08 -10.59
CA THR A 201 -2.35 -0.98 -10.85
C THR A 201 -2.98 0.14 -10.02
N ALA A 202 -3.89 0.88 -10.64
CA ALA A 202 -4.77 1.83 -10.00
C ALA A 202 -6.24 1.49 -10.24
N LEU A 203 -7.09 1.81 -9.27
CA LEU A 203 -8.54 1.80 -9.36
C LEU A 203 -9.05 3.23 -9.51
N VAL A 204 -9.94 3.45 -10.47
CA VAL A 204 -10.61 4.73 -10.69
C VAL A 204 -12.08 4.61 -10.29
N LEU A 205 -12.50 5.42 -9.33
CA LEU A 205 -13.86 5.49 -8.80
C LEU A 205 -14.52 6.83 -9.18
N PRO A 206 -15.83 6.85 -9.47
CA PRO A 206 -16.80 5.77 -9.28
C PRO A 206 -16.90 4.76 -10.43
N GLU A 207 -16.14 4.92 -11.51
CA GLU A 207 -16.26 4.07 -12.72
C GLU A 207 -15.82 2.61 -12.51
N GLU A 208 -15.20 2.30 -11.37
CA GLU A 208 -14.60 1.00 -11.04
C GLU A 208 -13.64 0.49 -12.13
N ARG A 209 -12.96 1.43 -12.79
CA ARG A 209 -12.06 1.12 -13.90
C ARG A 209 -10.65 0.88 -13.39
N LEU A 210 -10.10 -0.29 -13.71
CA LEU A 210 -8.71 -0.60 -13.46
C LEU A 210 -7.82 -0.04 -14.57
N VAL A 211 -6.72 0.59 -14.17
CA VAL A 211 -5.64 1.04 -15.06
C VAL A 211 -4.37 0.41 -14.58
N SER A 212 -3.62 -0.23 -15.46
CA SER A 212 -2.35 -0.86 -15.10
C SER A 212 -1.29 -0.60 -16.14
N VAL A 213 -0.04 -0.49 -15.69
CA VAL A 213 1.15 -0.43 -16.55
C VAL A 213 2.08 -1.58 -16.20
N PRO A 214 2.68 -2.26 -17.19
CA PRO A 214 3.58 -3.37 -16.93
C PRO A 214 4.87 -2.88 -16.25
N ALA A 215 5.41 -3.70 -15.37
CA ALA A 215 6.73 -3.45 -14.80
C ALA A 215 7.79 -3.53 -15.89
N ARG A 216 8.76 -2.61 -15.87
CA ARG A 216 9.81 -2.57 -16.91
C ARG A 216 10.77 -3.75 -16.82
N ARG A 217 10.91 -4.32 -15.62
CA ARG A 217 11.73 -5.50 -15.33
C ARG A 217 11.34 -6.07 -13.96
N VAL A 218 11.90 -7.23 -13.64
CA VAL A 218 11.89 -7.77 -12.27
C VAL A 218 12.91 -6.97 -11.43
N TRP A 219 12.44 -6.13 -10.52
CA TRP A 219 13.30 -5.36 -9.61
C TRP A 219 13.69 -6.15 -8.36
N SER A 220 12.79 -7.01 -7.90
CA SER A 220 13.00 -7.90 -6.76
C SER A 220 12.44 -9.29 -7.06
N VAL A 221 13.05 -10.33 -6.51
CA VAL A 221 12.54 -11.70 -6.64
C VAL A 221 11.54 -11.95 -5.51
N PRO A 222 10.28 -12.36 -5.81
CA PRO A 222 9.31 -12.67 -4.77
C PRO A 222 9.77 -13.84 -3.90
N LYS A 223 9.47 -13.77 -2.60
CA LYS A 223 9.77 -14.86 -1.66
C LYS A 223 8.60 -15.84 -1.64
N GLY A 224 8.73 -16.94 -2.39
CA GLY A 224 7.72 -17.99 -2.50
C GLY A 224 7.79 -18.62 -3.89
N LYS A 225 7.50 -19.92 -4.02
CA LYS A 225 7.35 -20.52 -5.35
C LYS A 225 6.08 -19.95 -6.00
N PRO A 226 6.08 -19.74 -7.34
CA PRO A 226 4.89 -19.30 -8.07
C PRO A 226 3.71 -20.25 -7.86
#